data_AF-A0AAW7CQ70-F1
#
_entry.id   AF-A0AAW7CQ70-F1
#
_cell.length_a   1.000
_cell.length_b   1.000
_cell.length_c   1.000
_cell.angle_alpha   90.00
_cell.angle_beta   90.00
_cell.angle_gamma   90.00
#
_symmetry.space_group_name_H-M   'P 1'
#
loop_
_entity.id
_entity.type
_entity.pdbx_description
1 polymer ?
#
loop_
_entity_poly.entity_id
_entity_poly.type
_entity_poly.pdbx_seq_one_letter_code
_entity_poly.pdbx_strand_id
1 'polypeptide(L)'
;MSANSGAQDSKRGGDIAKWIITVLLLAVAVGGNYLYREFNLALRALAVVALFVAAGGFALWTTQGKATLAFAREARIEMRKVVWPTRQETLQTTLIVAAVTAIVSLVLWGLDGILVRFVSFITGL
;
A
#
# COMPACT_ATOMS: atom_id res chain seq x y z
N MET A 1 -4.65 22.80 -31.88
CA MET A 1 -4.28 21.99 -30.69
C MET A 1 -3.10 22.57 -29.88
N SER A 2 -2.54 23.75 -30.21
CA SER A 2 -1.31 24.31 -29.59
C SER A 2 -1.52 25.38 -28.51
N ALA A 3 -2.75 25.84 -28.25
CA ALA A 3 -3.01 26.90 -27.27
C ALA A 3 -3.04 26.41 -25.80
N ASN A 4 -3.14 25.09 -25.57
CA ASN A 4 -3.28 24.53 -24.22
C ASN A 4 -1.94 24.05 -23.60
N SER A 5 -0.88 23.90 -24.41
CA SER A 5 0.42 23.40 -23.94
C SER A 5 1.16 24.41 -23.05
N GLY A 6 1.16 25.71 -23.39
CA GLY A 6 1.84 26.74 -22.58
C GLY A 6 1.22 26.98 -21.19
N ALA A 7 -0.11 26.85 -21.09
CA ALA A 7 -0.82 26.95 -19.81
C ALA A 7 -0.61 25.71 -18.92
N GLN A 8 -0.37 24.55 -19.53
CA GLN A 8 -0.12 23.29 -18.83
C GLN A 8 1.31 23.21 -18.28
N ASP A 9 2.32 23.72 -19.01
CA ASP A 9 3.71 23.81 -18.54
C ASP A 9 3.87 24.77 -17.35
N SER A 10 3.15 25.90 -17.38
CA SER A 10 3.18 26.89 -16.29
C SER A 10 2.60 26.31 -14.98
N LYS A 11 1.53 25.51 -15.07
CA LYS A 11 0.96 24.79 -13.91
C LYS A 11 1.89 23.69 -13.40
N ARG A 12 2.55 22.97 -14.31
CA ARG A 12 3.50 21.89 -13.99
C ARG A 12 4.74 22.42 -13.26
N GLY A 13 5.28 23.56 -13.66
CA GLY A 13 6.39 24.23 -12.97
C GLY A 13 6.06 24.63 -11.53
N GLY A 14 4.85 25.19 -11.31
CA GLY A 14 4.39 25.55 -9.97
C GLY A 14 4.17 24.35 -9.04
N ASP A 15 3.81 23.19 -9.58
CA ASP A 15 3.64 21.97 -8.78
C ASP A 15 4.97 21.29 -8.47
N ILE A 16 5.94 21.32 -9.39
CA ILE A 16 7.31 20.85 -9.13
C ILE A 16 7.95 21.66 -8.00
N ALA A 17 7.77 22.99 -7.99
CA ALA A 17 8.27 23.83 -6.92
C ALA A 17 7.71 23.44 -5.54
N LYS A 18 6.41 23.12 -5.46
CA LYS A 18 5.78 22.64 -4.21
C LYS A 18 6.34 21.29 -3.77
N TRP A 19 6.59 20.37 -4.71
CA TRP A 19 7.20 19.08 -4.40
C TRP A 19 8.64 19.23 -3.88
N ILE A 20 9.43 20.13 -4.46
CA ILE A 20 10.78 20.44 -3.95
C ILE A 20 10.71 20.94 -2.51
N ILE A 21 9.77 21.84 -2.19
CA ILE A 21 9.58 22.34 -0.82
C ILE A 21 9.21 21.22 0.15
N THR A 22 8.31 20.31 -0.25
CA THR A 22 7.94 19.14 0.58
C THR A 22 9.14 18.22 0.85
N VAL A 23 9.94 17.90 -0.18
CA VAL A 23 11.13 17.05 -0.04
C VAL A 23 12.17 17.72 0.85
N LEU A 24 12.36 19.04 0.70
CA LEU A 24 13.27 19.82 1.54
C LEU A 24 12.84 19.81 3.01
N LEU A 25 11.56 20.00 3.30
CA LEU A 25 11.00 19.90 4.65
C LEU A 25 11.23 18.52 5.29
N LEU A 26 11.06 17.44 4.52
CA LEU A 26 11.34 16.09 5.00
C LEU A 26 12.82 15.84 5.23
N ALA A 27 13.70 16.34 4.35
CA ALA A 27 15.14 16.25 4.53
C ALA A 27 15.60 16.99 5.80
N VAL A 28 15.02 18.16 6.08
CA VAL A 28 15.25 18.92 7.33
C VAL A 28 14.73 18.14 8.54
N ALA A 29 13.57 17.50 8.45
CA ALA A 29 13.04 16.67 9.54
C ALA A 29 13.97 15.48 9.85
N VAL A 30 14.47 14.78 8.82
CA VAL A 30 15.40 13.64 8.99
C VAL A 30 16.78 14.10 9.46
N GLY A 31 17.33 15.16 8.86
CA GLY A 31 18.64 15.72 9.21
C GLY A 31 18.67 16.32 10.61
N GLY A 32 17.65 17.11 10.97
CA GLY A 32 17.47 17.64 12.32
C GLY A 32 17.34 16.52 13.36
N ASN A 33 16.62 15.45 13.03
CA ASN A 33 16.52 14.27 13.87
C ASN A 33 17.90 13.60 14.09
N TYR A 34 18.82 13.63 13.12
CA TYR A 34 20.18 13.12 13.31
C TYR A 34 21.09 14.04 14.13
N LEU A 35 21.00 15.35 13.92
CA LEU A 35 21.86 16.36 14.56
C LEU A 35 21.48 16.59 16.04
N TYR A 36 20.18 16.61 16.38
CA TYR A 36 19.69 16.84 17.75
C TYR A 36 19.56 15.52 18.55
N ARG A 37 20.61 14.68 18.52
CA ARG A 37 20.64 13.42 19.31
C ARG A 37 20.81 13.64 20.82
N GLU A 38 21.35 14.79 21.23
CA GLU A 38 21.72 15.06 22.63
C GLU A 38 20.63 15.79 23.46
N PHE A 39 19.53 16.21 22.84
CA PHE A 39 18.40 16.85 23.53
C PHE A 39 17.32 15.85 23.99
N ASN A 40 16.44 16.28 24.90
CA ASN A 40 15.29 15.51 25.39
C ASN A 40 14.44 14.89 24.26
N LEU A 41 14.23 13.57 24.34
CA LEU A 41 13.53 12.75 23.33
C LEU A 41 12.15 13.32 22.95
N ALA A 42 11.39 13.82 23.94
CA ALA A 42 10.04 14.31 23.76
C ALA A 42 9.95 15.55 22.83
N LEU A 43 10.89 16.49 22.96
CA LEU A 43 10.89 17.73 22.18
C LEU A 43 11.19 17.46 20.70
N ARG A 44 12.10 16.52 20.43
CA ARG A 44 12.47 16.10 19.07
C ARG A 44 11.34 15.34 18.39
N ALA A 45 10.70 14.41 19.10
CA ALA A 45 9.54 13.69 18.57
C ALA A 45 8.42 14.67 18.17
N LEU A 46 8.14 15.68 19.01
CA LEU A 46 7.19 16.74 18.69
C LEU A 46 7.60 17.56 17.46
N ALA A 47 8.87 17.97 17.37
CA ALA A 47 9.38 18.76 16.24
C ALA A 47 9.30 17.97 14.91
N VAL A 48 9.65 16.68 14.93
CA VAL A 48 9.55 15.81 13.75
C VAL A 48 8.10 15.62 13.34
N VAL A 49 7.19 15.35 14.29
CA VAL A 49 5.76 15.23 14.01
C VAL A 49 5.20 16.53 13.42
N ALA A 50 5.55 17.68 13.98
CA ALA A 50 5.12 18.99 13.47
C ALA A 50 5.60 19.23 12.03
N LEU A 51 6.87 18.90 11.71
CA LEU A 51 7.41 19.02 10.36
C LEU A 51 6.75 18.05 9.37
N PHE A 52 6.44 16.82 9.80
CA PHE A 52 5.70 15.87 8.98
C PHE A 52 4.27 16.33 8.69
N VAL A 53 3.59 16.90 9.69
CA VAL A 53 2.25 17.47 9.51
C VAL A 53 2.30 18.67 8.56
N ALA A 54 3.30 19.56 8.68
CA ALA A 54 3.49 20.68 7.77
C ALA A 54 3.79 20.22 6.34
N ALA A 55 4.67 19.23 6.17
CA ALA A 55 4.98 18.63 4.87
C ALA A 55 3.76 17.96 4.24
N GLY A 56 2.97 17.23 5.03
CA GLY A 56 1.71 16.64 4.60
C GLY A 56 0.69 17.71 4.19
N GLY A 57 0.56 18.80 4.96
CA GLY A 57 -0.30 19.94 4.62
C GLY A 57 0.08 20.58 3.29
N PHE A 58 1.38 20.82 3.07
CA PHE A 58 1.89 21.34 1.80
C PHE A 58 1.67 20.38 0.63
N ALA A 59 1.85 19.07 0.85
CA ALA A 59 1.61 18.04 -0.15
C ALA A 59 0.12 17.98 -0.55
N LEU A 60 -0.81 18.12 0.40
CA LEU A 60 -2.25 18.14 0.10
C LEU A 60 -2.70 19.40 -0.64
N TRP A 61 -1.97 20.51 -0.50
CA TRP A 61 -2.21 21.75 -1.26
C TRP A 61 -1.75 21.70 -2.71
N THR A 62 -0.90 20.73 -3.10
CA THR A 62 -0.50 20.53 -4.49
C THR A 62 -1.66 20.01 -5.35
N THR A 63 -1.61 20.24 -6.67
CA THR A 63 -2.68 19.81 -7.60
C THR A 63 -2.91 18.29 -7.54
N GLN A 64 -1.84 17.52 -7.44
CA GLN A 64 -1.87 16.06 -7.27
C GLN A 64 -2.51 15.65 -5.94
N GLY A 65 -2.26 16.38 -4.85
CA GLY A 65 -2.83 16.10 -3.53
C GLY A 65 -4.35 16.30 -3.49
N LYS A 66 -4.84 17.36 -4.15
CA LYS A 66 -6.30 17.58 -4.34
C LYS A 66 -6.93 16.49 -5.22
N ALA A 67 -6.22 16.04 -6.25
CA ALA A 67 -6.69 14.94 -7.10
C ALA A 67 -6.78 13.61 -6.32
N THR A 68 -5.80 13.28 -5.48
CA THR A 68 -5.85 12.09 -4.61
C THR A 68 -6.99 12.18 -3.59
N LEU A 69 -7.25 13.37 -3.03
CA LEU A 69 -8.39 13.60 -2.13
C LEU A 69 -9.74 13.41 -2.85
N ALA A 70 -9.85 13.86 -4.10
CA ALA A 70 -11.04 13.62 -4.92
C ALA A 70 -11.21 12.13 -5.22
N PHE A 71 -10.12 11.45 -5.63
CA PHE A 71 -10.10 9.99 -5.84
C PHE A 71 -10.50 9.22 -4.58
N ALA A 72 -10.03 9.64 -3.39
CA ALA A 72 -10.40 8.99 -2.14
C ALA A 72 -11.90 9.15 -1.81
N ARG A 73 -12.49 10.30 -2.17
CA ARG A 73 -13.94 10.52 -2.04
C ARG A 73 -14.71 9.64 -3.01
N GLU A 74 -14.28 9.56 -4.27
CA GLU A 74 -14.88 8.69 -5.29
C GLU A 74 -14.75 7.21 -4.92
N ALA A 75 -13.58 6.77 -4.45
CA ALA A 75 -13.35 5.41 -3.97
C ALA A 75 -14.26 5.07 -2.79
N ARG A 76 -14.56 6.02 -1.89
CA ARG A 76 -15.52 5.81 -0.80
C ARG A 76 -16.95 5.63 -1.32
N ILE A 77 -17.34 6.33 -2.38
CA ILE A 77 -18.65 6.16 -3.02
C ILE A 77 -18.72 4.78 -3.67
N GLU A 78 -17.64 4.34 -4.34
CA GLU A 78 -17.58 3.03 -4.98
C GLU A 78 -17.55 1.89 -3.96
N MET A 79 -16.82 2.04 -2.86
CA MET A 79 -16.84 1.10 -1.74
C MET A 79 -18.22 0.90 -1.14
N ARG A 80 -19.11 1.91 -1.22
CA ARG A 80 -20.51 1.75 -0.78
C ARG A 80 -21.34 0.93 -1.75
N LYS A 81 -20.92 0.80 -3.02
CA LYS A 81 -21.54 -0.09 -4.00
C LYS A 81 -21.05 -1.52 -3.88
N VAL A 82 -19.97 -1.76 -3.14
CA VAL A 82 -19.51 -3.12 -2.81
C VAL A 82 -20.55 -3.75 -1.91
N VAL A 83 -21.35 -4.64 -2.48
CA VAL A 83 -22.23 -5.51 -1.73
C VAL A 83 -21.34 -6.53 -1.03
N TRP A 84 -21.14 -6.33 0.27
CA TRP A 84 -20.42 -7.31 1.07
C TRP A 84 -21.26 -8.58 1.15
N PRO A 85 -20.69 -9.75 0.82
CA PRO A 85 -21.43 -11.00 0.78
C PRO A 85 -21.98 -11.31 2.17
N THR A 86 -23.14 -11.96 2.19
CA THR A 86 -23.71 -12.39 3.48
C THR A 86 -22.83 -13.49 4.08
N ARG A 87 -22.94 -13.71 5.40
CA ARG A 87 -22.19 -14.79 6.08
C ARG A 87 -22.46 -16.16 5.45
N GLN A 88 -23.65 -16.37 4.91
CA GLN A 88 -24.04 -17.61 4.25
C GLN A 88 -23.30 -17.80 2.91
N GLU A 89 -23.25 -16.78 2.06
CA GLU A 89 -22.52 -16.82 0.78
C GLU A 89 -21.01 -16.99 0.98
N THR A 90 -20.47 -16.32 2.01
CA THR A 90 -19.05 -16.42 2.38
C THR A 90 -18.70 -17.85 2.82
N LEU A 91 -19.54 -18.46 3.66
CA LEU A 91 -19.33 -19.83 4.12
C LEU A 91 -19.50 -20.84 2.99
N GLN A 92 -20.49 -20.67 2.11
CA GLN A 92 -20.67 -21.54 0.95
C GLN A 92 -19.44 -21.55 0.05
N THR A 93 -18.93 -20.37 -0.30
CA THR A 93 -17.74 -20.25 -1.15
C THR A 93 -16.49 -20.82 -0.46
N THR A 94 -16.33 -20.56 0.85
CA THR A 94 -15.21 -21.10 1.64
C THR A 94 -15.27 -22.63 1.72
N LEU A 95 -16.45 -23.22 1.94
CA LEU A 95 -16.63 -24.67 1.99
C LEU A 95 -16.36 -25.33 0.65
N ILE A 96 -16.76 -24.70 -0.46
CA ILE A 96 -16.44 -25.18 -1.82
C ILE A 96 -14.91 -25.23 -2.00
N VAL A 97 -14.21 -24.13 -1.69
CA VAL A 97 -12.74 -24.07 -1.80
C VAL A 97 -12.06 -25.08 -0.87
N ALA A 98 -12.55 -25.21 0.36
CA ALA A 98 -12.04 -26.18 1.33
C ALA A 98 -12.21 -27.62 0.84
N ALA A 99 -13.37 -27.96 0.26
CA ALA A 99 -13.63 -29.29 -0.29
C ALA A 99 -12.69 -29.60 -1.47
N VAL A 100 -12.55 -28.68 -2.43
CA VAL A 100 -11.64 -28.85 -3.58
C VAL A 100 -10.20 -29.00 -3.09
N THR A 101 -9.76 -28.17 -2.15
CA THR A 101 -8.39 -28.23 -1.60
C THR A 101 -8.16 -29.55 -0.86
N ALA A 102 -9.14 -30.06 -0.10
CA ALA A 102 -9.05 -31.34 0.59
C ALA A 102 -8.96 -32.53 -0.38
N ILE A 103 -9.68 -32.48 -1.51
CA ILE A 103 -9.58 -33.52 -2.55
C ILE A 103 -8.17 -33.51 -3.16
N VAL A 104 -7.68 -32.34 -3.57
CA VAL A 104 -6.34 -32.21 -4.17
C VAL A 104 -5.25 -32.63 -3.19
N SER A 105 -5.33 -32.23 -1.91
CA SER A 105 -4.35 -32.62 -0.90
C SER A 105 -4.32 -34.13 -0.66
N LEU A 106 -5.49 -34.79 -0.66
CA LEU A 106 -5.60 -36.23 -0.49
C LEU A 106 -5.05 -37.00 -1.71
N VAL A 107 -5.31 -36.51 -2.92
CA VAL A 107 -4.75 -37.08 -4.15
C VAL A 107 -3.22 -36.98 -4.17
N LEU A 108 -2.67 -35.81 -3.86
CA LEU A 108 -1.22 -35.61 -3.78
C LEU A 108 -0.62 -36.52 -2.70
N TRP A 109 -1.18 -36.49 -1.48
CA TRP A 109 -0.72 -37.36 -0.39
C TRP A 109 -0.68 -38.85 -0.75
N GLY A 110 -1.72 -39.34 -1.44
CA GLY A 110 -1.75 -40.72 -1.92
C GLY A 110 -0.67 -41.02 -2.96
N LEU A 111 -0.50 -40.13 -3.94
CA LEU A 111 0.51 -40.28 -5.00
C LEU A 111 1.93 -40.20 -4.44
N ASP A 112 2.22 -39.23 -3.58
CA ASP A 112 3.50 -39.07 -2.89
C ASP A 112 3.81 -40.32 -2.04
N GLY A 113 2.83 -40.83 -1.29
CA GLY A 113 2.97 -42.04 -0.48
C GLY A 113 3.29 -43.29 -1.30
N ILE A 114 2.65 -43.45 -2.48
CA ILE A 114 2.92 -44.56 -3.40
C ILE A 114 4.32 -44.42 -4.02
N LEU A 115 4.68 -43.22 -4.47
CA LEU A 115 6.00 -42.95 -5.04
C LEU A 115 7.12 -43.25 -4.04
N VAL A 116 6.98 -42.83 -2.78
CA VAL A 116 7.98 -43.11 -1.74
C VAL A 116 8.14 -44.61 -1.51
N ARG A 117 7.04 -45.36 -1.41
CA ARG A 117 7.10 -46.84 -1.26
C ARG A 117 7.70 -47.53 -2.47
N PHE A 118 7.42 -47.03 -3.67
CA PHE A 118 7.96 -47.58 -4.90
C PHE A 118 9.47 -47.32 -5.02
N VAL A 119 9.91 -46.11 -4.69
CA VAL A 119 11.34 -45.73 -4.68
C VAL A 119 12.10 -46.49 -3.60
N SER A 120 11.55 -46.66 -2.38
CA SER A 120 12.21 -47.44 -1.33
C SER A 120 12.36 -48.91 -1.74
N PHE A 121 11.31 -49.50 -2.34
CA PHE A 121 11.35 -50.87 -2.85
C PHE A 121 12.43 -51.07 -3.92
N ILE A 122 12.59 -50.12 -4.85
CA ILE A 122 13.63 -50.19 -5.90
C ILE A 122 15.03 -49.96 -5.34
N THR A 123 15.18 -49.03 -4.39
CA THR A 123 16.49 -48.68 -3.82
C THR A 123 17.00 -49.75 -2.84
N GLY A 124 16.15 -50.72 -2.46
CA GLY A 124 16.52 -51.84 -1.61
C GLY A 124 16.75 -51.48 -0.14
N LEU A 125 16.17 -50.35 0.31
CA LEU A 125 16.07 -49.95 1.71
C LEU A 125 14.71 -50.36 2.28
#